data_AF-A0AAU3FGE6-F1
#
_entry.id   AF-A0AAU3FGE6-F1
#
_cell.length_a   1.000
_cell.length_b   1.000
_cell.length_c   1.000
_cell.angle_alpha   90.00
_cell.angle_beta   90.00
_cell.angle_gamma   90.00
#
_symmetry.space_group_name_H-M   'P 1'
#
loop_
_entity.id
_entity.type
_entity.pdbx_description
1 polymer ?
#
loop_
_entity_poly.entity_id
_entity_poly.type
_entity_poly.pdbx_seq_one_letter_code
_entity_poly.pdbx_strand_id
1 'polypeptide(L)' 'MLCLSLTDALRDALAAADRGSLRDVAREWAASDVFPTPPDPDGLAGFLDQAVELASRAVERGHRLYCWICV' A
#
# COMPACT_ATOMS: atom_id res chain seq x y z
N MET A 1 -2.52 6.80 18.90
CA MET A 1 -2.62 5.40 18.42
C MET A 1 -4.04 5.14 17.92
N LEU A 2 -4.21 4.86 16.63
CA LEU A 2 -5.51 4.69 15.97
C LEU A 2 -5.50 3.41 15.12
N CYS A 3 -6.57 2.62 15.18
CA CYS A 3 -6.74 1.44 14.31
C CYS A 3 -7.95 1.65 13.41
N LEU A 4 -7.73 1.57 12.10
CA LEU A 4 -8.76 1.78 11.08
C LEU A 4 -9.00 0.48 10.31
N SER A 5 -10.28 0.16 10.06
CA SER A 5 -10.61 -0.88 9.09
C SER A 5 -10.32 -0.35 7.69
N LEU A 6 -9.57 -1.12 6.89
CA LEU A 6 -9.54 -0.89 5.46
C LEU A 6 -10.80 -1.51 4.83
N THR A 7 -11.33 -0.86 3.80
CA THR A 7 -12.48 -1.39 3.07
C THR A 7 -12.08 -2.62 2.28
N ASP A 8 -13.02 -3.56 2.08
CA ASP A 8 -12.79 -4.72 1.22
C ASP A 8 -12.43 -4.27 -0.21
N ALA A 9 -13.01 -3.15 -0.69
CA ALA A 9 -12.67 -2.57 -1.99
C ALA A 9 -11.19 -2.15 -2.10
N LEU A 10 -10.62 -1.54 -1.06
CA LEU A 10 -9.19 -1.18 -1.06
C LEU A 10 -8.31 -2.42 -0.99
N ARG A 11 -8.68 -3.41 -0.17
CA ARG A 11 -7.97 -4.71 -0.12
C ARG A 11 -7.95 -5.37 -1.49
N ASP A 12 -9.11 -5.47 -2.14
CA ASP A 12 -9.23 -6.17 -3.42
C ASP A 12 -8.51 -5.42 -4.54
N ALA A 13 -8.56 -4.08 -4.54
CA ALA A 13 -7.81 -3.25 -5.49
C ALA A 13 -6.29 -3.41 -5.31
N LEU A 14 -5.79 -3.46 -4.08
CA LEU A 14 -4.38 -3.72 -3.81
C LEU A 14 -3.97 -5.12 -4.26
N ALA A 15 -4.79 -6.15 -4.01
CA ALA A 15 -4.51 -7.52 -4.44
C ALA A 15 -4.48 -7.66 -5.97
N ALA A 16 -5.27 -6.86 -6.69
CA ALA A 16 -5.34 -6.88 -8.15
C ALA A 16 -4.35 -5.92 -8.85
N ALA A 17 -3.60 -5.12 -8.08
CA ALA A 17 -2.73 -4.10 -8.64
C ALA A 17 -1.54 -4.71 -9.40
N ASP A 18 -1.25 -4.14 -10.57
CA ASP A 18 -0.05 -4.50 -11.33
C ASP A 18 1.20 -3.91 -10.66
N ARG A 19 2.19 -4.75 -10.39
CA ARG A 19 3.43 -4.33 -9.71
C ARG A 19 4.27 -3.37 -10.54
N GLY A 20 4.21 -3.47 -11.87
CA GLY A 20 4.89 -2.52 -12.77
C GLY A 20 4.32 -1.11 -12.58
N SER A 21 3.00 -1.00 -12.65
CA SER A 21 2.26 0.25 -12.41
C SER A 21 2.55 0.83 -11.03
N LEU A 22 2.60 0.01 -9.97
CA LEU A 22 2.89 0.49 -8.61
C LEU A 22 4.29 1.08 -8.45
N ARG A 23 5.28 0.63 -9.22
CA ARG A 23 6.62 1.23 -9.21
C ARG A 23 6.62 2.63 -9.80
N ASP A 24 5.86 2.85 -10.86
CA ASP A 24 5.72 4.18 -11.45
C ASP A 24 4.94 5.11 -10.52
N VAL A 25 3.87 4.62 -9.89
CA VAL A 25 3.16 5.34 -8.83
C VAL A 25 4.09 5.70 -7.67
N ALA A 26 4.95 4.78 -7.21
CA ALA A 26 5.91 5.07 -6.16
C ALA A 26 6.87 6.20 -6.54
N ARG A 27 7.36 6.23 -7.78
CA ARG A 27 8.23 7.31 -8.27
C ARG A 27 7.50 8.65 -8.31
N GLU A 28 6.28 8.67 -8.83
CA GLU A 28 5.46 9.89 -8.90
C GLU A 28 5.15 10.42 -7.50
N TRP A 29 4.79 9.55 -6.57
CA TRP A 29 4.52 9.91 -5.18
C TRP A 29 5.76 10.42 -4.46
N ALA A 30 6.91 9.76 -4.64
CA ALA A 30 8.17 10.18 -4.04
C ALA A 30 8.62 11.57 -4.53
N ALA A 31 8.28 11.92 -5.77
CA ALA A 31 8.54 13.24 -6.35
C ALA A 31 7.48 14.30 -6.01
N SER A 32 6.38 13.93 -5.35
CA SER A 32 5.28 14.82 -5.01
C SER A 32 5.47 15.51 -3.65
N ASP A 33 4.77 16.63 -3.45
CA ASP A 33 4.77 17.39 -2.17
C ASP A 33 3.91 16.74 -1.07
N VAL A 34 3.43 15.50 -1.26
CA VAL A 34 2.61 14.77 -0.28
C VAL A 34 3.41 14.38 0.95
N PHE A 35 4.72 14.15 0.79
CA PHE A 35 5.59 13.77 1.89
C PHE A 35 6.34 14.99 2.45
N PRO A 36 6.36 15.21 3.78
CA PRO A 36 7.17 16.26 4.40
C PRO A 36 8.67 16.12 4.11
N THR A 37 9.12 14.88 3.84
CA THR A 37 10.46 14.57 3.35
C THR A 37 10.32 13.52 2.24
N PRO A 38 10.82 13.79 1.03
CA PRO A 38 10.70 12.86 -0.08
C PRO A 38 11.25 11.48 0.29
N PRO A 39 10.45 10.39 0.16
CA PRO A 39 10.92 9.05 0.41
C PRO A 39 11.82 8.56 -0.73
N ASP A 40 12.64 7.56 -0.44
CA ASP A 40 13.34 6.80 -1.49
C ASP A 40 12.32 6.09 -2.39
N PRO A 41 12.33 6.32 -3.72
CA PRO A 41 11.36 5.71 -4.64
C PRO A 41 11.38 4.18 -4.61
N ASP A 42 12.56 3.57 -4.51
CA ASP A 42 12.70 2.12 -4.49
C ASP A 42 12.19 1.53 -3.17
N GLY A 43 12.46 2.20 -2.05
CA GLY A 43 11.86 1.89 -0.76
C GLY A 43 10.34 1.99 -0.75
N LEU A 44 9.77 3.04 -1.34
CA LEU A 44 8.32 3.21 -1.45
C LEU A 44 7.69 2.14 -2.37
N ALA A 45 8.33 1.80 -3.47
CA ALA A 45 7.90 0.69 -4.33
C ALA A 45 7.92 -0.64 -3.58
N GLY A 46 8.98 -0.90 -2.81
CA GLY A 46 9.07 -2.11 -1.98
C GLY A 46 7.98 -2.18 -0.91
N PHE A 47 7.59 -1.04 -0.33
CA PHE A 47 6.46 -0.97 0.59
C PHE A 47 5.13 -1.32 -0.11
N LEU A 48 4.88 -0.77 -1.31
CA LEU A 48 3.68 -1.08 -2.08
C LEU A 48 3.64 -2.56 -2.47
N ASP A 49 4.76 -3.16 -2.88
CA ASP A 49 4.87 -4.60 -3.15
C ASP A 49 4.48 -5.44 -1.92
N GLN A 50 4.94 -5.05 -0.72
CA GLN A 50 4.55 -5.74 0.53
C GLN A 50 3.06 -5.57 0.85
N ALA A 51 2.47 -4.41 0.55
CA ALA A 51 1.05 -4.16 0.74
C ALA A 51 0.19 -5.03 -0.21
N VAL A 52 0.59 -5.16 -1.49
CA VAL A 52 -0.04 -6.08 -2.45
C VAL A 52 0.01 -7.52 -1.96
N GLU A 53 1.17 -7.95 -1.48
CA GLU A 53 1.35 -9.31 -0.97
C GLU A 53 0.47 -9.58 0.26
N LEU A 54 0.36 -8.62 1.17
CA LEU A 54 -0.52 -8.71 2.33
C LEU A 54 -2.00 -8.78 1.90
N ALA A 55 -2.40 -7.93 0.96
CA ALA A 55 -3.77 -7.88 0.44
C ALA A 55 -4.15 -9.17 -0.29
N SER A 56 -3.26 -9.69 -1.13
CA SER A 56 -3.45 -10.95 -1.86
C SER A 56 -3.70 -12.11 -0.90
N ARG A 57 -2.84 -12.25 0.12
CA ARG A 57 -3.02 -13.28 1.17
C ARG A 57 -4.31 -13.11 1.97
N ALA A 58 -4.75 -11.88 2.17
CA ALA A 58 -6.00 -11.59 2.87
C ALA A 58 -7.22 -11.97 2.02
N VAL A 59 -7.20 -11.69 0.72
CA VAL A 59 -8.25 -12.11 -0.23
C VAL A 59 -8.33 -13.64 -0.29
N GLU A 60 -7.20 -14.32 -0.47
CA GLU A 60 -7.14 -15.80 -0.52
C GLU A 60 -7.73 -16.47 0.73
N ARG A 61 -7.58 -15.82 1.89
CA ARG A 61 -8.03 -16.35 3.19
C ARG A 61 -9.39 -15.79 3.64
N GLY A 62 -10.01 -14.90 2.87
CA GLY A 62 -11.25 -14.21 3.28
C GLY A 62 -11.08 -13.31 4.52
N HIS A 63 -9.88 -12.79 4.75
CA HIS A 63 -9.56 -11.92 5.89
C HIS A 63 -9.82 -10.45 5.57
N ARG A 64 -10.11 -9.66 6.61
CA ARG A 64 -10.13 -8.18 6.56
C ARG A 64 -8.77 -7.61 6.90
N LEU A 65 -8.49 -6.42 6.37
CA LEU A 65 -7.29 -5.65 6.70
C LEU A 65 -7.62 -4.50 7.65
N TYR A 66 -6.70 -4.28 8.59
CA TYR A 66 -6.74 -3.16 9.51
C TYR A 66 -5.40 -2.43 9.42
N CYS A 67 -5.45 -1.10 9.41
CA CYS A 67 -4.26 -0.25 9.42
C CYS A 67 -4.08 0.33 10.82
N TRP A 68 -2.92 0.07 11.41
CA TRP A 68 -2.55 0.61 12.70
C TRP A 68 -1.65 1.83 12.51
N ILE A 69 -2.12 2.99 12.97
CA ILE A 69 -1.41 4.27 12.82
C ILE A 69 -0.85 4.67 14.19
N CYS A 70 0.48 4.67 14.26
CA CYS A 70 1.27 5.20 15.37
C CYS A 70 1.68 6.63 14.99
N VAL A 71 0.89 7.60 15.44
CA VAL A 71 1.28 9.02 15.52
C VAL A 71 1.99 9.29 16.83
#